data_AF-A0A816V8U7-F1
#
_entry.id   AF-A0A816V8U7-F1
#
_cell.length_a   1.000
_cell.length_b   1.000
_cell.length_c   1.000
_cell.angle_alpha   90.00
_cell.angle_beta   90.00
_cell.angle_gamma   90.00
#
_symmetry.space_group_name_H-M   'P 1'
#
loop_
_entity.id
_entity.type
_entity.pdbx_description
1 polymer ?
#
loop_
_entity_poly.entity_id
_entity_poly.type
_entity_poly.pdbx_seq_one_letter_code
_entity_poly.pdbx_strand_id
1 'polypeptide(L)'
;MVMARLLKLMLVLCIVGLIPTIRADMSELDEYWSGRADEAREFTLQAYHSDPYEIIDHFHERHYDNSTDVTPTEEDNNTKPEEVENEVTKRDYAPEEEWKHWNWRSEKDIFMNGAYFRQSGDPNYETDHTRRNMIKPKNGYAVSKLTKYAGALDCRVGRRC
;
A
#
# COMPACT_ATOMS: atom_id res chain seq x y z
N MET A 1 -56.59 13.05 -7.44
CA MET A 1 -55.64 14.13 -7.05
C MET A 1 -55.45 14.25 -5.53
N VAL A 2 -56.48 14.08 -4.69
CA VAL A 2 -56.37 14.21 -3.23
C VAL A 2 -55.49 13.13 -2.59
N MET A 3 -55.64 11.85 -2.99
CA MET A 3 -54.84 10.75 -2.46
C MET A 3 -53.34 10.89 -2.72
N ALA A 4 -52.95 11.44 -3.89
CA ALA A 4 -51.55 11.70 -4.23
C ALA A 4 -50.95 12.86 -3.42
N ARG A 5 -51.76 13.84 -3.00
CA ARG A 5 -51.34 14.92 -2.09
C ARG A 5 -51.20 14.40 -0.66
N LEU A 6 -52.11 13.54 -0.23
CA LEU A 6 -52.06 12.90 1.08
C LEU A 6 -50.82 11.99 1.21
N LEU A 7 -50.55 11.16 0.19
CA LEU A 7 -49.39 10.28 0.17
C LEU A 7 -48.06 11.06 0.20
N LYS A 8 -47.99 12.19 -0.52
CA LYS A 8 -46.83 13.09 -0.47
C LYS A 8 -46.65 13.73 0.90
N LEU A 9 -47.73 14.17 1.55
CA LEU A 9 -47.66 14.71 2.91
C LEU A 9 -47.16 13.68 3.92
N MET A 10 -47.66 12.44 3.81
CA MET A 10 -47.22 11.33 4.67
C MET A 10 -45.74 11.01 4.47
N LEU A 11 -45.25 10.97 3.22
CA LEU A 11 -43.84 10.76 2.91
C LEU A 11 -42.93 11.86 3.48
N VAL A 12 -43.34 13.12 3.38
CA VAL A 12 -42.58 14.25 3.93
C VAL A 12 -42.53 14.20 5.46
N LEU A 13 -43.64 13.85 6.12
CA LEU A 13 -43.69 13.69 7.58
C LEU A 13 -42.82 12.54 8.07
N CYS A 14 -42.80 11.40 7.35
CA CYS A 14 -41.91 10.28 7.67
C CYS A 14 -40.43 10.66 7.55
N ILE A 15 -40.05 11.41 6.50
CA ILE A 15 -38.65 11.82 6.31
C ILE A 15 -38.23 12.81 7.40
N VAL A 16 -39.05 13.82 7.72
CA VAL A 16 -38.72 14.82 8.75
C VAL A 16 -38.64 14.21 10.15
N GLY A 17 -39.50 13.23 10.46
CA GLY A 17 -39.45 12.50 11.72
C GLY A 17 -38.24 11.56 11.89
N LEU A 18 -37.61 11.14 10.78
CA LEU A 18 -36.39 10.32 10.79
C LEU A 18 -35.11 11.17 10.87
N ILE A 19 -35.14 12.47 10.59
CA ILE A 19 -33.93 13.32 10.62
C ILE A 19 -33.28 13.39 12.04
N PRO A 20 -34.03 13.51 13.15
CA PRO A 20 -33.44 13.54 14.49
C PRO A 20 -32.76 12.23 14.90
N THR A 21 -33.14 11.09 14.31
CA THR A 21 -32.55 9.77 14.63
C THR A 21 -31.28 9.47 13.85
N ILE A 22 -30.91 10.31 12.87
CA ILE A 22 -29.67 10.19 12.08
C ILE A 22 -28.58 11.14 12.62
N ARG A 23 -28.68 11.57 13.88
CA ARG A 23 -27.53 12.15 14.57
C ARG A 23 -26.55 11.01 14.85
N ALA A 24 -25.73 10.70 13.85
CA ALA A 24 -24.59 9.83 14.01
C ALA A 24 -23.64 10.53 14.99
N ASP A 25 -23.69 10.08 16.24
CA ASP A 25 -22.66 10.36 17.21
C ASP A 25 -21.38 9.73 16.65
N MET A 26 -20.53 10.56 16.04
CA MET A 26 -19.24 10.11 15.55
C MET A 26 -18.44 9.83 16.79
N SER A 27 -18.34 8.53 17.12
CA SER A 27 -17.67 7.94 18.26
C SER A 27 -16.76 8.92 18.98
N GLU A 28 -17.09 9.23 20.23
CA GLU A 28 -16.14 9.77 21.19
C GLU A 28 -14.86 8.93 21.05
N LEU A 29 -13.85 9.49 20.39
CA LEU A 29 -12.57 8.82 20.19
C LEU A 29 -12.05 8.62 21.61
N ASP A 30 -12.05 7.37 22.07
CA ASP A 30 -11.40 7.00 23.32
C ASP A 30 -10.01 7.66 23.33
N GLU A 31 -9.65 8.26 24.47
CA GLU A 31 -8.37 8.89 24.74
C GLU A 31 -7.19 8.06 24.20
N TYR A 32 -7.28 6.72 24.25
CA TYR A 32 -6.32 5.80 23.65
C TYR A 32 -6.10 6.03 22.14
N TRP A 33 -7.18 6.15 21.36
CA TRP A 33 -7.11 6.37 19.93
C TRP A 33 -6.69 7.80 19.57
N SER A 34 -7.04 8.78 20.41
CA SER A 34 -6.54 10.15 20.27
C SER A 34 -5.02 10.20 20.46
N GLY A 35 -4.51 9.59 21.53
CA GLY A 35 -3.07 9.56 21.80
C GLY A 35 -2.28 8.86 20.70
N ARG A 36 -2.79 7.75 20.16
CA ARG A 36 -2.18 7.06 19.02
C ARG A 36 -2.20 7.90 17.74
N ALA A 37 -3.24 8.70 17.53
CA ALA A 37 -3.31 9.60 16.38
C ALA A 37 -2.28 10.73 16.50
N ASP A 38 -2.09 11.27 17.71
CA ASP A 38 -1.10 12.31 17.99
C ASP A 38 0.34 11.78 17.85
N GLU A 39 0.63 10.60 18.38
CA GLU A 39 1.94 9.94 18.23
C GLU A 39 2.26 9.67 16.75
N ALA A 40 1.30 9.15 15.99
CA ALA A 40 1.48 8.90 14.55
C ALA A 40 1.74 10.21 13.77
N ARG A 41 1.06 11.30 14.16
CA ARG A 41 1.27 12.62 13.58
C ARG A 41 2.66 13.16 13.90
N GLU A 42 3.11 13.03 15.14
CA GLU A 42 4.43 13.49 15.56
C GLU A 42 5.55 12.70 14.88
N PHE A 43 5.43 11.38 14.78
CA PHE A 43 6.34 10.54 13.99
C PHE A 43 6.39 10.98 12.51
N THR A 44 5.22 11.26 11.92
CA THR A 44 5.15 11.74 10.54
C THR A 44 5.85 13.09 10.37
N LEU A 45 5.68 14.00 11.32
CA LEU A 45 6.34 15.32 11.30
C LEU A 45 7.86 15.21 11.48
N GLN A 46 8.33 14.27 12.30
CA GLN A 46 9.76 13.99 12.45
C GLN A 46 10.37 13.40 11.17
N ALA A 47 9.64 12.54 10.46
CA ALA A 47 10.07 11.98 9.19
C ALA A 47 9.84 12.91 7.99
N TYR A 48 9.15 14.04 8.16
CA TYR A 48 8.82 14.97 7.09
C TYR A 48 10.01 15.89 6.79
N HIS A 49 10.62 15.70 5.62
CA HIS A 49 11.56 16.65 5.05
C HIS A 49 10.80 17.66 4.17
N SER A 50 11.04 18.95 4.43
CA SER A 50 10.40 20.05 3.70
C SER A 50 10.93 20.22 2.28
N ASP A 51 12.16 19.77 2.01
CA ASP A 51 12.76 19.76 0.68
C ASP A 51 12.61 18.38 0.03
N PRO A 52 11.74 18.24 -0.99
CA PRO A 52 11.53 16.95 -1.65
C PRO A 52 12.77 16.48 -2.42
N TYR A 53 13.71 17.37 -2.76
CA TYR A 53 14.94 16.99 -3.46
C TYR A 53 15.96 16.35 -2.52
N GLU A 54 15.97 16.68 -1.23
CA GLU A 54 16.88 16.06 -0.24
C GLU A 54 16.57 14.57 -0.04
N ILE A 55 15.29 14.19 -0.05
CA ILE A 55 14.86 12.78 0.03
C ILE A 55 15.32 12.00 -1.21
N ILE A 56 15.16 12.63 -2.38
CA ILE A 56 15.52 12.07 -3.69
C ILE A 56 17.03 11.95 -3.80
N ASP A 57 17.77 12.97 -3.37
CA ASP A 57 19.23 13.01 -3.40
C ASP A 57 19.82 12.01 -2.42
N HIS A 58 19.29 11.82 -1.20
CA HIS A 58 19.72 10.72 -0.31
C HIS A 58 19.46 9.32 -0.92
N PHE A 59 18.38 9.17 -1.70
CA PHE A 59 18.09 7.92 -2.41
C PHE A 59 19.03 7.73 -3.62
N HIS A 60 19.39 8.82 -4.29
CA HIS A 60 20.29 8.83 -5.44
C HIS A 60 21.76 8.74 -5.03
N GLU A 61 22.19 9.30 -3.91
CA GLU A 61 23.56 9.24 -3.37
C GLU A 61 23.94 7.79 -3.08
N ARG A 62 23.03 7.01 -2.47
CA ARG A 62 23.20 5.55 -2.30
C ARG A 62 23.37 4.81 -3.62
N HIS A 63 22.84 5.33 -4.73
CA HIS A 63 22.97 4.74 -6.07
C HIS A 63 24.19 5.27 -6.84
N TYR A 64 24.63 6.51 -6.62
CA TYR A 64 25.78 7.11 -7.30
C TYR A 64 27.11 6.63 -6.72
N ASP A 65 27.20 6.36 -5.42
CA ASP A 65 28.39 5.71 -4.82
C ASP A 65 28.59 4.26 -5.33
N ASN A 66 27.54 3.64 -5.88
CA ASN A 66 27.61 2.33 -6.56
C ASN A 66 27.83 2.44 -8.09
N SER A 67 27.81 3.66 -8.65
CA SER A 67 27.81 3.85 -10.11
C SER A 67 29.01 4.59 -10.67
N THR A 68 29.77 5.36 -9.88
CA THR A 68 30.90 6.13 -10.43
C THR A 68 32.04 6.30 -9.43
N ASP A 69 33.04 5.41 -9.46
CA ASP A 69 34.39 5.78 -9.89
C ASP A 69 35.25 4.53 -10.15
N VAL A 70 35.51 4.25 -11.43
CA VAL A 70 36.66 3.45 -11.84
C VAL A 70 37.80 4.44 -12.06
N THR A 71 38.52 4.74 -10.99
CA THR A 71 39.88 5.27 -11.08
C THR A 71 40.85 4.08 -11.09
N PRO A 72 41.74 3.94 -12.09
CA PRO A 72 42.74 2.88 -12.08
C PRO A 72 43.84 3.27 -11.08
N THR A 73 43.61 2.97 -9.81
CA THR A 73 44.62 2.97 -8.75
C THR A 73 44.70 1.58 -8.15
N GLU A 74 45.78 0.89 -8.53
CA GLU A 74 46.52 -0.15 -7.81
C GLU A 74 45.70 -1.13 -6.95
N GLU A 75 45.54 -2.34 -7.50
CA GLU A 75 45.47 -3.64 -6.82
C GLU A 75 45.04 -3.65 -5.35
N ASP A 76 43.73 -3.71 -5.10
CA ASP A 76 43.18 -4.53 -4.00
C ASP A 76 42.33 -5.65 -4.60
N ASN A 77 42.96 -6.81 -4.79
CA ASN A 77 42.36 -8.03 -5.33
C ASN A 77 41.41 -8.74 -4.35
N ASN A 78 40.75 -8.02 -3.43
CA ASN A 78 39.96 -8.68 -2.38
C ASN A 78 38.62 -8.02 -2.02
N THR A 79 38.06 -7.17 -2.89
CA THR A 79 36.65 -6.76 -2.75
C THR A 79 35.76 -7.61 -3.64
N LYS A 80 35.14 -8.63 -3.03
CA LYS A 80 34.12 -9.48 -3.64
C LYS A 80 33.04 -8.57 -4.26
N PRO A 81 32.72 -8.66 -5.56
CA PRO A 81 31.65 -7.84 -6.15
C PRO A 81 30.37 -8.06 -5.35
N GLU A 82 29.78 -6.99 -4.83
CA GLU A 82 28.46 -7.07 -4.20
C GLU A 82 27.49 -7.63 -5.26
N GLU A 83 26.98 -8.82 -5.00
CA GLU A 83 25.93 -9.40 -5.82
C GLU A 83 24.74 -8.44 -5.74
N VAL A 84 24.44 -7.75 -6.84
CA VAL A 84 23.23 -6.95 -6.97
C VAL A 84 22.05 -7.91 -6.75
N GLU A 85 21.45 -7.84 -5.57
CA GLU A 85 20.32 -8.69 -5.16
C GLU A 85 19.08 -8.33 -5.97
N ASN A 86 19.00 -8.88 -7.17
CA ASN A 86 17.86 -8.70 -8.07
C ASN A 86 16.66 -9.58 -7.67
N GLU A 87 16.73 -10.29 -6.54
CA GLU A 87 15.64 -11.13 -6.07
C GLU A 87 14.64 -10.32 -5.25
N VAL A 88 13.39 -10.27 -5.70
CA VAL A 88 12.30 -9.55 -5.00
C VAL A 88 11.93 -10.21 -3.66
N THR A 89 12.20 -11.50 -3.53
CA THR A 89 11.81 -12.29 -2.35
C THR A 89 12.93 -12.40 -1.34
N LYS A 90 12.64 -12.02 -0.09
CA LYS A 90 13.51 -12.24 1.07
C LYS A 90 12.82 -13.19 2.06
N ARG A 91 13.48 -14.30 2.43
CA ARG A 91 12.99 -15.24 3.46
C ARG A 91 13.82 -15.09 4.71
N ASP A 92 13.42 -14.14 5.54
CA ASP A 92 14.12 -13.89 6.80
C ASP A 92 13.79 -14.99 7.82
N TYR A 93 14.82 -15.39 8.59
CA TYR A 93 14.70 -16.28 9.75
C TYR A 93 14.19 -17.71 9.48
N ALA A 94 14.22 -18.17 8.23
CA ALA A 94 13.81 -19.54 7.87
C ALA A 94 14.89 -20.25 7.02
N PRO A 95 15.29 -21.49 7.37
CA PRO A 95 16.16 -22.29 6.52
C PRO A 95 15.46 -22.65 5.21
N GLU A 96 16.25 -22.95 4.17
CA GLU A 96 15.72 -23.27 2.83
C GLU A 96 14.81 -24.49 2.81
N GLU A 97 15.05 -25.46 3.69
CA GLU A 97 14.20 -26.63 3.86
C GLU A 97 12.79 -26.27 4.35
N GLU A 98 12.65 -25.18 5.09
CA GLU A 98 11.35 -24.74 5.60
C GLU A 98 10.62 -23.90 4.55
N TRP A 99 11.26 -22.81 4.07
CA TRP A 99 10.57 -21.86 3.20
C TRP A 99 10.24 -22.42 1.82
N LYS A 100 10.96 -23.46 1.35
CA LYS A 100 10.63 -24.15 0.09
C LYS A 100 9.22 -24.72 0.07
N HIS A 101 8.65 -25.04 1.24
CA HIS A 101 7.30 -25.56 1.36
C HIS A 101 6.22 -24.46 1.47
N TRP A 102 6.62 -23.18 1.61
CA TRP A 102 5.69 -22.07 1.64
C TRP A 102 5.18 -21.76 0.23
N ASN A 103 3.87 -21.56 0.08
CA ASN A 103 3.25 -21.21 -1.20
C ASN A 103 3.47 -19.73 -1.52
N TRP A 104 4.64 -19.41 -2.10
CA TRP A 104 4.97 -18.08 -2.58
C TRP A 104 4.99 -18.11 -4.11
N ARG A 105 4.02 -17.44 -4.72
CA ARG A 105 3.74 -17.49 -6.16
C ARG A 105 3.75 -16.07 -6.73
N SER A 106 4.17 -15.96 -7.99
CA SER A 106 4.13 -14.73 -8.77
C SER A 106 3.28 -14.97 -10.00
N GLU A 107 2.28 -14.12 -10.22
CA GLU A 107 1.29 -14.30 -11.28
C GLU A 107 1.07 -12.99 -12.05
N LYS A 108 1.44 -13.00 -13.34
CA LYS A 108 1.31 -11.85 -14.25
C LYS A 108 2.10 -10.61 -13.78
N ASP A 109 3.05 -10.79 -12.89
CA ASP A 109 4.00 -9.76 -12.50
C ASP A 109 4.98 -9.46 -13.63
N ILE A 110 5.52 -8.26 -13.61
CA ILE A 110 6.52 -7.80 -14.57
C ILE A 110 7.68 -7.26 -13.79
N PHE A 111 8.84 -7.79 -14.07
CA PHE A 111 10.08 -7.39 -13.45
C PHE A 111 10.92 -6.58 -14.45
N MET A 112 11.62 -5.57 -13.95
CA MET A 112 12.51 -4.70 -14.71
C MET A 112 13.90 -4.75 -14.11
N ASN A 113 14.92 -4.32 -14.86
CA ASN A 113 16.31 -4.22 -14.38
C ASN A 113 16.89 -5.54 -13.83
N GLY A 114 16.52 -6.67 -14.43
CA GLY A 114 17.00 -7.99 -14.00
C GLY A 114 16.32 -8.54 -12.75
N ALA A 115 15.33 -7.83 -12.18
CA ALA A 115 14.58 -8.33 -11.04
C ALA A 115 13.87 -9.65 -11.35
N TYR A 116 13.77 -10.53 -10.35
CA TYR A 116 13.05 -11.80 -10.48
C TYR A 116 12.43 -12.24 -9.16
N PHE A 117 11.43 -13.12 -9.25
CA PHE A 117 10.77 -13.72 -8.09
C PHE A 117 11.06 -15.22 -8.04
N ARG A 118 11.61 -15.68 -6.92
CA ARG A 118 11.87 -17.11 -6.69
C ARG A 118 10.62 -17.73 -6.08
N GLN A 119 9.94 -18.59 -6.83
CA GLN A 119 8.70 -19.23 -6.37
C GLN A 119 8.97 -20.48 -5.52
N SER A 120 8.04 -20.83 -4.63
CA SER A 120 8.11 -22.02 -3.77
C SER A 120 6.72 -22.60 -3.51
N GLY A 121 6.68 -23.79 -2.90
CA GLY A 121 5.45 -24.50 -2.57
C GLY A 121 4.80 -25.20 -3.77
N ASP A 122 3.50 -25.47 -3.66
CA ASP A 122 2.71 -26.19 -4.66
C ASP A 122 2.41 -25.29 -5.88
N PRO A 123 2.85 -25.67 -7.10
CA PRO A 123 2.56 -24.92 -8.32
C PRO A 123 1.06 -24.81 -8.66
N ASN A 124 0.25 -25.75 -8.17
CA ASN A 124 -1.17 -25.85 -8.45
C ASN A 124 -2.03 -25.48 -7.23
N TYR A 125 -1.45 -24.73 -6.28
CA TYR A 125 -2.21 -24.28 -5.13
C TYR A 125 -3.39 -23.41 -5.55
N GLU A 126 -4.60 -23.87 -5.27
CA GLU A 126 -5.83 -23.10 -5.42
C GLU A 126 -6.37 -22.72 -4.04
N THR A 127 -6.70 -21.44 -3.87
CA THR A 127 -7.33 -20.96 -2.64
C THR A 127 -8.82 -21.32 -2.62
N ASP A 128 -9.37 -21.70 -1.47
CA ASP A 128 -10.82 -21.96 -1.29
C ASP A 128 -11.69 -20.69 -1.36
N HIS A 129 -11.14 -19.55 -1.77
CA HIS A 129 -11.85 -18.29 -1.82
C HIS A 129 -12.85 -18.22 -2.98
N THR A 130 -14.10 -17.94 -2.65
CA THR A 130 -15.12 -17.69 -3.67
C THR A 130 -14.85 -16.39 -4.45
N ARG A 131 -15.39 -16.28 -5.67
CA ARG A 131 -15.28 -15.07 -6.49
C ARG A 131 -15.76 -13.79 -5.80
N ARG A 132 -16.67 -13.88 -4.82
CA ARG A 132 -17.15 -12.69 -4.07
C ARG A 132 -16.10 -12.16 -3.10
N ASN A 133 -15.14 -13.01 -2.71
CA ASN A 133 -14.09 -12.68 -1.75
C ASN A 133 -12.80 -12.20 -2.42
N MET A 134 -12.67 -12.38 -3.75
CA MET A 134 -11.43 -12.17 -4.48
C MET A 134 -11.61 -11.23 -5.67
N ILE A 135 -10.65 -10.32 -5.83
CA ILE A 135 -10.49 -9.52 -7.03
C ILE A 135 -9.46 -10.21 -7.91
N LYS A 136 -9.77 -10.42 -9.20
CA LYS A 136 -8.83 -11.04 -10.12
C LYS A 136 -7.63 -10.11 -10.39
N PRO A 137 -6.39 -10.61 -10.33
CA PRO A 137 -5.22 -9.80 -10.63
C PRO A 137 -5.20 -9.40 -12.11
N LYS A 138 -4.89 -8.12 -12.37
CA LYS A 138 -4.54 -7.63 -13.70
C LYS A 138 -3.06 -7.87 -13.95
N ASN A 139 -2.66 -7.80 -15.22
CA ASN A 139 -1.26 -7.88 -15.60
C ASN A 139 -0.47 -6.68 -15.04
N GLY A 140 0.80 -6.90 -14.67
CA GLY A 140 1.70 -5.91 -14.08
C GLY A 140 1.84 -4.60 -14.88
N TYR A 141 1.64 -4.61 -16.20
CA TYR A 141 1.62 -3.36 -17.00
C TYR A 141 0.53 -2.36 -16.55
N ALA A 142 -0.52 -2.83 -15.89
CA ALA A 142 -1.62 -1.98 -15.42
C ALA A 142 -1.34 -1.27 -14.08
N VAL A 143 -0.23 -1.58 -13.40
CA VAL A 143 0.08 -1.08 -12.05
C VAL A 143 -0.03 0.45 -12.01
N SER A 144 0.64 1.16 -12.91
CA SER A 144 0.64 2.64 -12.94
C SER A 144 -0.78 3.24 -13.05
N LYS A 145 -1.72 2.55 -13.71
CA LYS A 145 -3.11 3.00 -13.81
C LYS A 145 -3.92 2.63 -12.57
N LEU A 146 -3.67 1.46 -11.99
CA LEU A 146 -4.37 0.96 -10.81
C LEU A 146 -4.00 1.74 -9.54
N THR A 147 -2.74 2.13 -9.39
CA THR A 147 -2.23 2.85 -8.22
C THR A 147 -2.18 4.36 -8.41
N LYS A 148 -2.69 4.88 -9.54
CA LYS A 148 -2.68 6.32 -9.87
C LYS A 148 -3.29 7.21 -8.78
N TYR A 149 -4.31 6.71 -8.08
CA TYR A 149 -5.02 7.42 -7.02
C TYR A 149 -4.82 6.74 -5.65
N ALA A 150 -3.74 5.96 -5.49
CA ALA A 150 -3.38 5.38 -4.21
C ALA A 150 -2.91 6.48 -3.25
N GLY A 151 -3.23 6.32 -1.97
CA GLY A 151 -2.92 7.30 -0.92
C GLY A 151 -4.17 7.81 -0.23
N ALA A 152 -4.00 8.80 0.64
CA ALA A 152 -5.11 9.43 1.34
C ALA A 152 -6.01 10.16 0.34
N LEU A 153 -7.33 10.06 0.54
CA LEU A 153 -8.29 10.89 -0.18
C LEU A 153 -8.13 12.35 0.29
N ASP A 154 -8.33 13.32 -0.61
CA ASP A 154 -8.36 14.76 -0.25
C ASP A 154 -9.67 15.11 0.48
N CYS A 155 -9.79 14.58 1.69
CA CYS A 155 -10.92 14.73 2.58
C CYS A 155 -10.98 16.14 3.15
N ARG A 156 -12.18 16.74 3.15
CA ARG A 156 -12.43 18.03 3.79
C ARG A 156 -13.47 17.89 4.89
N VAL A 157 -13.25 18.59 6.00
CA VAL A 157 -14.17 18.60 7.15
C VAL A 157 -15.58 18.98 6.67
N GLY A 158 -16.58 18.17 7.03
CA GLY A 158 -17.98 18.36 6.65
C GLY A 158 -18.35 17.92 5.22
N ARG A 159 -17.44 17.29 4.46
CA ARG A 159 -17.73 16.70 3.15
C ARG A 159 -17.41 15.20 3.15
N ARG A 160 -18.17 14.43 2.37
CA ARG A 160 -17.84 13.02 2.14
C ARG A 160 -16.54 12.92 1.37
N CYS A 161 -15.71 11.98 1.81
CA CYS A 161 -14.77 11.27 0.98
C CYS A 161 -15.50 10.00 0.49
#